data_AF-A0A212EWT8-F1
#
_entry.id   AF-A0A212EWT8-F1
#
_cell.length_a   1.000
_cell.length_b   1.000
_cell.length_c   1.000
_cell.angle_alpha   90.00
_cell.angle_beta   90.00
_cell.angle_gamma   90.00
#
_symmetry.space_group_name_H-M   'P 1'
#
loop_
_entity.id
_entity.type
_entity.pdbx_description
1 polymer ?
#
loop_
_entity_poly.entity_id
_entity_poly.type
_entity_poly.pdbx_seq_one_letter_code
_entity_poly.pdbx_strand_id
1 'polypeptide(L)'
;MTSDTHHISTFSDEVQAASMRGLRVTGRCSNILVPRFTVTITNSDVYASRSKLSDRMLFSCPSHDTRIYYSVEWCGGRGGTMDDGGSNKQRQATRVFKKSSPNGKITVYLGKRDFVDHITHVDPIDGVVLIDPEYVKDRKVFGHVLAAFRYGREDLDVLGLTFRKDLYLAAEQIYPPTSSPKRPLTRLQERLVRKLGPAAHPFYFELPPHCPASVTLQPAPGDTGKPCGVDYELKAFVADSQDDKPHKRNSVRLAIRKIMYAPSKQGEQPSVEVSKEFMMSPNKLYLEASLDKELYHHGENIAVNVHIANNSNRSVKRIKVSVRQFADICLFSTAQYKCTVAEAESEAVAVWKRNKFPFFGSYNKKFKKSVEGCPVGPGFTLSKVFTLTPLLANNKDKWGLALDGQLKHEDTNLASSTLIADPSQRENLGIIVQYKVKVKLCLGPLGGELSAELPFILMHPKPEEEPRAAPDPPRADPDLIQLDPNPDEHAAHRDENGQEQDDDIIFEDFARLRLKGADADA
;
A
#
# COMPACT_ATOMS: atom_id res chain seq x y z
N MET A 1 73.42 -30.66 22.20
CA MET A 1 73.09 -29.25 22.48
C MET A 1 71.59 -29.20 22.68
N THR A 2 71.21 -28.91 23.93
CA THR A 2 69.90 -28.53 24.47
C THR A 2 69.09 -27.66 23.50
N SER A 3 67.76 -27.70 23.35
CA SER A 3 66.66 -27.99 24.30
C SER A 3 65.32 -28.17 23.54
N ASP A 4 64.54 -29.18 23.92
CA ASP A 4 63.10 -29.19 24.29
C ASP A 4 62.01 -28.60 23.34
N THR A 5 61.25 -29.46 22.64
CA THR A 5 59.85 -29.94 22.89
C THR A 5 58.73 -28.93 22.52
N HIS A 6 57.60 -29.26 21.85
CA HIS A 6 56.72 -30.43 21.95
C HIS A 6 55.91 -30.70 20.67
N HIS A 7 55.55 -31.99 20.53
CA HIS A 7 54.56 -32.60 19.64
C HIS A 7 53.21 -31.85 19.49
N ILE A 8 52.61 -31.93 18.30
CA ILE A 8 51.16 -31.98 18.15
C ILE A 8 50.79 -33.25 17.36
N SER A 9 50.03 -34.08 18.05
CA SER A 9 49.41 -35.33 17.64
C SER A 9 48.32 -35.12 16.59
N THR A 10 48.19 -36.13 15.74
CA THR A 10 47.04 -36.42 14.88
C THR A 10 45.72 -36.43 15.66
N PHE A 11 44.70 -35.73 15.16
CA PHE A 11 43.30 -36.06 15.39
C PHE A 11 42.49 -35.87 14.10
N SER A 12 41.94 -36.98 13.65
CA SER A 12 40.85 -37.13 12.69
C SER A 12 39.64 -36.28 13.07
N ASP A 13 39.05 -35.54 12.13
CA ASP A 13 37.68 -35.03 12.25
C ASP A 13 37.05 -34.88 10.85
N GLU A 14 35.78 -35.29 10.76
CA GLU A 14 34.96 -35.49 9.56
C GLU A 14 34.77 -34.23 8.69
N VAL A 15 34.83 -34.40 7.38
CA VAL A 15 34.47 -33.37 6.38
C VAL A 15 32.98 -33.52 6.04
N GLN A 16 32.12 -32.62 6.51
CA GLN A 16 30.76 -32.48 6.00
C GLN A 16 30.71 -31.48 4.84
N ALA A 17 30.43 -31.96 3.64
CA ALA A 17 30.19 -31.13 2.45
C ALA A 17 28.75 -30.59 2.46
N ALA A 18 28.58 -29.28 2.64
CA ALA A 18 27.28 -28.61 2.44
C ALA A 18 27.29 -27.88 1.08
N SER A 19 26.36 -28.25 0.18
CA SER A 19 26.16 -27.56 -1.10
C SER A 19 25.31 -26.31 -0.87
N MET A 20 25.91 -25.12 -0.97
CA MET A 20 25.19 -23.84 -0.89
C MET A 20 25.25 -23.11 -2.23
N ARG A 21 24.14 -23.11 -2.98
CA ARG A 21 23.94 -22.26 -4.16
C ARG A 21 23.23 -20.96 -3.76
N GLY A 22 23.75 -19.82 -4.22
CA GLY A 22 22.98 -18.55 -4.25
C GLY A 22 23.23 -17.51 -3.15
N LEU A 23 24.33 -17.58 -2.39
CA LEU A 23 24.64 -16.52 -1.40
C LEU A 23 25.26 -15.27 -2.06
N ARG A 24 24.67 -14.09 -1.79
CA ARG A 24 25.34 -12.78 -1.96
C ARG A 24 26.03 -12.41 -0.66
N VAL A 25 27.33 -12.16 -0.70
CA VAL A 25 28.10 -11.68 0.45
C VAL A 25 28.61 -10.27 0.18
N THR A 26 28.32 -9.33 1.08
CA THR A 26 28.84 -7.96 1.04
C THR A 26 29.84 -7.77 2.18
N GLY A 27 31.04 -7.28 1.89
CA GLY A 27 32.07 -6.99 2.89
C GLY A 27 32.83 -5.70 2.61
N ARG A 28 33.54 -5.19 3.62
CA ARG A 28 34.54 -4.11 3.50
C ARG A 28 35.95 -4.71 3.71
N CYS A 29 36.89 -4.39 2.83
CA CYS A 29 38.31 -4.66 3.07
C CYS A 29 38.92 -3.53 3.90
N SER A 30 39.66 -3.87 4.96
CA SER A 30 40.22 -2.89 5.90
C SER A 30 41.52 -2.21 5.43
N ASN A 31 42.10 -2.56 4.27
CA ASN A 31 43.42 -2.04 3.88
C ASN A 31 43.54 -1.40 2.47
N ILE A 32 42.45 -1.11 1.74
CA ILE A 32 42.50 -0.27 0.52
C ILE A 32 41.23 0.57 0.40
N LEU A 33 41.38 1.87 0.15
CA LEU A 33 40.29 2.85 0.01
C LEU A 33 39.56 2.70 -1.35
N VAL A 34 38.57 1.81 -1.44
CA VAL A 34 37.68 1.67 -2.63
C VAL A 34 36.24 1.40 -2.15
N PRO A 35 35.18 1.97 -2.76
CA PRO A 35 33.81 1.75 -2.29
C PRO A 35 33.30 0.32 -2.57
N ARG A 36 32.32 -0.10 -1.77
CA ARG A 36 31.67 -1.42 -1.70
C ARG A 36 31.63 -2.19 -3.04
N PHE A 37 32.13 -3.41 -3.04
CA PHE A 37 32.00 -4.35 -4.16
C PHE A 37 31.09 -5.53 -3.79
N THR A 38 30.34 -6.02 -4.77
CA THR A 38 29.48 -7.20 -4.66
C THR A 38 30.09 -8.29 -5.53
N VAL A 39 30.48 -9.42 -4.93
CA VAL A 39 30.97 -10.59 -5.67
C VAL A 39 29.84 -11.60 -5.76
N THR A 40 29.55 -12.07 -6.97
CA THR A 40 28.59 -13.16 -7.22
C THR A 40 29.41 -14.39 -7.60
N ILE A 41 29.36 -15.44 -6.78
CA ILE A 41 30.10 -16.68 -7.03
C ILE A 41 29.26 -17.56 -7.96
N THR A 42 29.75 -17.83 -9.17
CA THR A 42 29.12 -18.75 -10.13
C THR A 42 30.01 -19.98 -10.33
N ASN A 43 29.53 -21.13 -9.84
CA ASN A 43 29.93 -22.50 -10.15
C ASN A 43 31.44 -22.81 -10.30
N SER A 44 32.08 -23.13 -9.16
CA SER A 44 33.03 -24.25 -9.01
C SER A 44 33.46 -24.35 -7.53
N ASP A 45 33.68 -25.57 -7.05
CA ASP A 45 33.64 -25.99 -5.64
C ASP A 45 34.50 -25.17 -4.66
N VAL A 46 33.88 -24.69 -3.58
CA VAL A 46 34.54 -24.01 -2.46
C VAL A 46 34.45 -24.92 -1.23
N TYR A 47 35.61 -25.27 -0.65
CA TYR A 47 35.70 -26.05 0.59
C TYR A 47 35.76 -25.12 1.80
N ALA A 48 34.88 -25.33 2.77
CA ALA A 48 34.86 -24.62 4.05
C ALA A 48 35.25 -25.57 5.18
N SER A 49 36.25 -25.21 5.99
CA SER A 49 36.63 -25.95 7.19
C SER A 49 36.47 -25.09 8.43
N ARG A 50 35.79 -25.60 9.46
CA ARG A 50 35.59 -24.93 10.75
C ARG A 50 36.68 -25.38 11.74
N SER A 51 37.50 -24.46 12.25
CA SER A 51 38.45 -24.79 13.33
C SER A 51 37.75 -24.67 14.69
N LYS A 52 37.94 -25.64 15.60
CA LYS A 52 37.32 -25.65 16.94
C LYS A 52 37.85 -24.57 17.91
N LEU A 53 38.79 -23.72 17.50
CA LEU A 53 39.45 -22.71 18.37
C LEU A 53 39.09 -21.25 18.06
N SER A 54 38.27 -20.96 17.04
CA SER A 54 37.70 -19.62 16.84
C SER A 54 36.43 -19.67 15.98
N ASP A 55 35.45 -18.79 16.23
CA ASP A 55 34.19 -18.65 15.47
C ASP A 55 34.39 -18.03 14.06
N ARG A 56 35.53 -18.27 13.43
CA ARG A 56 35.86 -17.79 12.08
C ARG A 56 35.85 -18.95 11.09
N MET A 57 35.07 -18.80 10.01
CA MET A 57 35.11 -19.71 8.86
C MET A 57 36.27 -19.35 7.93
N LEU A 58 37.06 -20.35 7.55
CA LEU A 58 38.15 -20.20 6.59
C LEU A 58 37.72 -20.78 5.23
N PHE A 59 37.91 -19.99 4.18
CA PHE A 59 37.71 -20.41 2.79
C PHE A 59 39.05 -20.34 2.07
N SER A 60 39.46 -21.42 1.39
CA SER A 60 40.65 -21.43 0.52
C SER A 60 40.26 -21.76 -0.92
N CYS A 61 40.73 -20.96 -1.88
CA CYS A 61 40.57 -21.22 -3.30
C CYS A 61 41.90 -21.77 -3.87
N PRO A 62 41.93 -22.85 -4.67
CA PRO A 62 43.19 -23.51 -5.03
C PRO A 62 44.05 -22.80 -6.09
N SER A 63 43.57 -21.71 -6.72
CA SER A 63 44.21 -21.19 -7.93
C SER A 63 45.03 -19.90 -7.79
N HIS A 64 45.08 -19.21 -6.64
CA HIS A 64 45.99 -18.06 -6.44
C HIS A 64 46.46 -17.94 -4.99
N ASP A 65 47.75 -17.67 -4.81
CA ASP A 65 48.48 -17.64 -3.53
C ASP A 65 48.19 -16.35 -2.73
N THR A 66 46.93 -16.15 -2.35
CA THR A 66 46.52 -15.00 -1.54
C THR A 66 45.38 -15.40 -0.59
N ARG A 67 45.69 -15.50 0.71
CA ARG A 67 44.71 -15.80 1.77
C ARG A 67 43.95 -14.53 2.13
N ILE A 68 42.63 -14.51 1.93
CA ILE A 68 41.76 -13.40 2.31
C ILE A 68 41.05 -13.75 3.62
N TYR A 69 41.20 -12.91 4.64
CA TYR A 69 40.58 -13.09 5.95
C TYR A 69 39.22 -12.37 5.98
N TYR A 70 38.15 -13.08 6.36
CA TYR A 70 36.84 -12.49 6.64
C TYR A 70 36.46 -12.79 8.10
N SER A 71 35.94 -11.79 8.82
CA SER A 71 35.27 -11.99 10.11
C SER A 71 33.75 -12.00 9.89
N VAL A 72 33.09 -13.09 10.25
CA VAL A 72 31.64 -13.20 10.26
C VAL A 72 31.22 -13.27 11.72
N GLU A 73 30.50 -12.27 12.22
CA GLU A 73 29.86 -12.35 13.54
C GLU A 73 28.56 -13.13 13.41
N TRP A 74 28.47 -14.24 14.14
CA TRP A 74 27.26 -15.02 14.28
C TRP A 74 26.55 -14.60 15.56
N CYS A 75 25.43 -13.89 15.43
CA CYS A 75 24.53 -13.62 16.55
C CYS A 75 23.66 -14.87 16.77
N GLY A 76 24.20 -15.87 17.45
CA GLY A 76 23.51 -17.12 17.81
C GLY A 76 23.30 -17.21 19.31
N GLY A 77 22.04 -17.16 19.75
CA GLY A 77 21.62 -17.37 21.13
C GLY A 77 22.01 -18.74 21.66
N ARG A 78 22.38 -18.79 22.95
CA ARG A 78 22.61 -20.03 23.69
C ARG A 78 21.27 -20.66 24.03
N GLY A 79 21.11 -21.93 23.66
CA GLY A 79 20.12 -22.81 24.26
C GLY A 79 20.52 -23.14 25.70
N GLY A 80 19.60 -22.90 26.63
CA GLY A 80 19.63 -23.35 28.01
C GLY A 80 18.22 -23.86 28.36
N THR A 81 18.19 -24.93 29.14
CA THR A 81 17.10 -25.85 29.48
C THR A 81 15.95 -25.25 30.31
N MET A 82 14.77 -25.91 30.22
CA MET A 82 13.58 -25.85 31.10
C MET A 82 12.77 -24.54 31.09
N ASP A 83 11.58 -24.53 30.50
CA ASP A 83 10.30 -24.76 31.19
C ASP A 83 9.12 -24.54 30.25
N ASP A 84 8.02 -25.23 30.54
CA ASP A 84 6.72 -25.15 29.89
C ASP A 84 6.20 -23.69 29.97
N GLY A 85 6.16 -22.98 28.84
CA GLY A 85 5.84 -21.56 28.77
C GLY A 85 5.03 -21.26 27.53
N GLY A 86 3.72 -21.07 27.72
CA GLY A 86 2.73 -20.84 26.68
C GLY A 86 3.18 -19.79 25.66
N SER A 87 2.88 -20.06 24.39
CA SER A 87 3.08 -19.14 23.28
C SER A 87 2.40 -17.80 23.58
N ASN A 88 3.17 -16.82 24.05
CA ASN A 88 2.72 -15.45 24.12
C ASN A 88 2.68 -14.91 22.68
N LYS A 89 1.60 -15.27 21.96
CA LYS A 89 1.14 -14.49 20.81
C LYS A 89 0.97 -13.08 21.35
N GLN A 90 1.92 -12.21 21.02
CA GLN A 90 1.84 -10.79 21.35
C GLN A 90 0.62 -10.23 20.60
N ARG A 91 -0.55 -10.35 21.22
CA ARG A 91 -1.83 -9.88 20.71
C ARG A 91 -1.64 -8.39 20.45
N GLN A 92 -1.80 -7.98 19.20
CA GLN A 92 -1.81 -6.55 18.89
C GLN A 92 -2.99 -5.92 19.63
N ALA A 93 -2.68 -5.02 20.57
CA ALA A 93 -3.68 -4.23 21.26
C ALA A 93 -4.60 -3.51 20.26
N THR A 94 -5.91 -3.57 20.51
CA THR A 94 -6.91 -2.98 19.62
C THR A 94 -6.80 -1.46 19.69
N ARG A 95 -6.36 -0.83 18.58
CA ARG A 95 -6.26 0.63 18.49
C ARG A 95 -7.63 1.23 18.22
N VAL A 96 -7.98 2.28 18.97
CA VAL A 96 -9.23 3.01 18.81
C VAL A 96 -8.92 4.49 18.69
N PHE A 97 -9.39 5.11 17.61
CA PHE A 97 -9.23 6.53 17.39
C PHE A 97 -10.30 7.31 18.14
N LYS A 98 -9.90 8.34 18.89
CA LYS A 98 -10.83 9.23 19.59
C LYS A 98 -10.69 10.68 19.17
N LYS A 99 -11.80 11.43 19.22
CA LYS A 99 -11.79 12.88 19.09
C LYS A 99 -12.90 13.52 19.92
N SER A 100 -12.52 14.48 20.75
CA SER A 100 -13.44 15.26 21.57
C SER A 100 -13.86 16.55 20.87
N SER A 101 -15.04 17.07 21.23
CA SER A 101 -15.49 18.39 20.81
C SER A 101 -14.63 19.47 21.46
N PRO A 102 -14.58 20.70 20.89
CA PRO A 102 -13.81 21.80 21.49
C PRO A 102 -14.20 22.13 22.94
N ASN A 103 -15.44 21.86 23.35
CA ASN A 103 -15.90 22.02 24.73
C ASN A 103 -15.66 20.78 25.62
N GLY A 104 -15.15 19.67 25.07
CA GLY A 104 -14.91 18.41 25.77
C GLY A 104 -16.16 17.62 26.16
N LYS A 105 -17.36 18.06 25.76
CA LYS A 105 -18.64 17.49 26.22
C LYS A 105 -19.15 16.30 25.41
N ILE A 106 -18.65 16.11 24.20
CA ILE A 106 -18.90 14.92 23.39
C ILE A 106 -17.56 14.38 22.88
N THR A 107 -17.38 13.06 22.91
CA THR A 107 -16.17 12.41 22.38
C THR A 107 -16.58 11.22 21.53
N VAL A 108 -16.09 11.18 20.29
CA VAL A 108 -16.37 10.10 19.34
C VAL A 108 -15.19 9.14 19.30
N TYR A 109 -15.50 7.84 19.34
CA TYR A 109 -14.55 6.73 19.25
C TYR A 109 -14.84 5.88 18.01
N LEU A 110 -13.81 5.59 17.23
CA LEU A 110 -13.86 4.76 16.02
C LEU A 110 -12.76 3.70 16.06
N GLY A 111 -13.07 2.47 15.66
CA GLY A 111 -12.04 1.43 15.52
C GLY A 111 -11.10 1.64 14.33
N LYS A 112 -11.61 2.22 13.24
CA LYS A 112 -10.89 2.41 11.99
C LYS A 112 -11.22 3.77 11.37
N ARG A 113 -10.34 4.24 10.48
CA ARG A 113 -10.53 5.46 9.68
C ARG A 113 -10.78 5.18 8.20
N ASP A 114 -10.38 3.99 7.76
CA ASP A 114 -10.52 3.51 6.40
C ASP A 114 -11.56 2.40 6.39
N PHE A 115 -12.62 2.62 5.62
CA PHE A 115 -13.74 1.70 5.43
C PHE A 115 -13.66 1.14 4.02
N VAL A 116 -13.72 -0.18 3.93
CA VAL A 116 -13.42 -0.92 2.72
C VAL A 116 -14.70 -1.17 1.94
N ASP A 117 -14.64 -0.94 0.64
CA ASP A 117 -15.66 -1.36 -0.30
C ASP A 117 -15.28 -2.71 -0.93
N HIS A 118 -16.16 -3.69 -0.76
CA HIS A 118 -16.07 -5.03 -1.32
C HIS A 118 -16.87 -5.19 -2.62
N ILE A 119 -17.30 -4.10 -3.27
CA ILE A 119 -18.17 -4.02 -4.45
C ILE A 119 -19.62 -4.42 -4.14
N THR A 120 -19.81 -5.50 -3.37
CA THR A 120 -21.12 -6.01 -2.94
C THR A 120 -21.67 -5.26 -1.73
N HIS A 121 -20.79 -4.91 -0.80
CA HIS A 121 -21.11 -4.20 0.44
C HIS A 121 -19.90 -3.38 0.87
N VAL A 122 -20.16 -2.38 1.71
CA VAL A 122 -19.12 -1.55 2.32
C VAL A 122 -19.04 -1.90 3.80
N ASP A 123 -17.82 -1.96 4.34
CA ASP A 123 -17.60 -2.08 5.77
C ASP A 123 -18.36 -0.95 6.49
N PRO A 124 -19.23 -1.30 7.45
CA PRO A 124 -20.01 -0.30 8.12
C PRO A 124 -19.17 0.56 9.04
N ILE A 125 -19.61 1.80 9.24
CA ILE A 125 -18.99 2.75 10.15
C ILE A 125 -19.59 2.50 11.54
N ASP A 126 -18.86 1.75 12.36
CA ASP A 126 -19.22 1.47 13.75
C ASP A 126 -18.36 2.29 14.73
N GLY A 127 -19.02 2.81 15.77
CA GLY A 127 -18.36 3.59 16.79
C GLY A 127 -19.22 3.82 18.02
N VAL A 128 -18.66 4.57 18.96
CA VAL A 128 -19.31 4.96 20.21
C VAL A 128 -19.12 6.46 20.44
N VAL A 129 -20.18 7.14 20.88
CA VAL A 129 -20.11 8.53 21.34
C VAL A 129 -20.25 8.55 22.86
N LEU A 130 -19.23 9.08 23.54
CA LEU A 130 -19.29 9.42 24.94
C LEU A 130 -19.91 10.81 25.09
N ILE A 131 -20.96 10.90 25.90
CA ILE A 131 -21.76 12.10 26.06
C ILE A 131 -21.71 12.55 27.52
N ASP A 132 -21.53 13.85 27.77
CA ASP A 132 -21.72 14.41 29.11
C ASP A 132 -23.21 14.68 29.38
N PRO A 133 -23.88 13.92 30.28
CA PRO A 133 -25.31 14.05 30.54
C PRO A 133 -25.69 15.41 31.14
N GLU A 134 -24.80 16.04 31.92
CA GLU A 134 -25.06 17.36 32.51
C GLU A 134 -25.12 18.47 31.45
N TYR A 135 -24.40 18.29 30.35
CA TYR A 135 -24.38 19.23 29.24
C TYR A 135 -25.57 19.04 28.31
N VAL A 136 -25.92 17.79 27.97
CA VAL A 136 -26.94 17.52 26.95
C VAL A 136 -28.35 17.87 27.45
N LYS A 137 -28.70 17.51 28.70
CA LYS A 137 -30.03 17.78 29.28
C LYS A 137 -31.15 17.36 28.30
N ASP A 138 -31.95 18.33 27.84
CA ASP A 138 -33.09 18.11 26.94
C ASP A 138 -32.71 18.10 25.43
N ARG A 139 -31.43 18.33 25.13
CA ARG A 139 -30.92 18.37 23.74
C ARG A 139 -30.63 16.97 23.23
N LYS A 140 -30.44 16.87 21.92
CA LYS A 140 -30.19 15.60 21.23
C LYS A 140 -28.79 15.57 20.66
N VAL A 141 -28.25 14.37 20.49
CA VAL A 141 -26.96 14.14 19.82
C VAL A 141 -27.23 13.41 18.50
N PHE A 142 -26.80 14.02 17.41
CA PHE A 142 -26.93 13.48 16.07
C PHE A 142 -25.56 13.09 15.52
N GLY A 143 -25.52 11.99 14.77
CA GLY A 143 -24.38 11.56 13.96
C GLY A 143 -24.71 11.71 12.48
N HIS A 144 -23.86 12.40 11.72
CA HIS A 144 -23.98 12.57 10.29
C HIS A 144 -22.74 11.98 9.59
N VAL A 145 -22.96 11.21 8.53
CA VAL A 145 -21.90 10.81 7.59
C VAL A 145 -22.16 11.52 6.27
N LEU A 146 -21.22 12.36 5.86
CA LEU A 146 -21.34 13.21 4.68
C LEU A 146 -20.21 12.89 3.71
N ALA A 147 -20.55 12.44 2.51
CA ALA A 147 -19.65 12.40 1.37
C ALA A 147 -19.87 13.66 0.54
N ALA A 148 -18.85 14.49 0.37
CA ALA A 148 -18.95 15.69 -0.43
C ALA A 148 -17.84 15.74 -1.47
N PHE A 149 -18.15 16.34 -2.60
CA PHE A 149 -17.16 16.74 -3.61
C PHE A 149 -16.83 18.21 -3.44
N ARG A 150 -15.55 18.54 -3.36
CA ARG A 150 -15.02 19.90 -3.32
C ARG A 150 -14.31 20.24 -4.61
N TYR A 151 -14.65 21.37 -5.20
CA TYR A 151 -13.88 21.93 -6.32
C TYR A 151 -12.78 22.81 -5.72
N GLY A 152 -11.53 22.35 -5.81
CA GLY A 152 -10.40 22.89 -5.03
C GLY A 152 -9.93 24.31 -5.34
N ARG A 153 -10.71 25.12 -6.08
CA ARG A 153 -10.33 26.47 -6.48
C ARG A 153 -11.19 27.50 -5.74
N GLU A 154 -10.72 27.91 -4.56
CA GLU A 154 -11.39 28.93 -3.73
C GLU A 154 -11.47 30.29 -4.46
N ASP A 155 -10.60 30.54 -5.44
CA ASP A 155 -10.53 31.75 -6.27
C ASP A 155 -11.65 31.88 -7.33
N LEU A 156 -12.47 30.85 -7.56
CA LEU A 156 -13.74 30.97 -8.28
C LEU A 156 -14.92 31.38 -7.38
N ASP A 157 -14.72 31.50 -6.06
CA ASP A 157 -15.70 32.05 -5.11
C ASP A 157 -15.80 33.59 -5.22
N VAL A 158 -15.74 34.16 -6.42
CA VAL A 158 -15.90 35.61 -6.69
C VAL A 158 -17.29 36.13 -6.26
N LEU A 159 -18.19 35.23 -5.83
CA LEU A 159 -19.51 35.53 -5.25
C LEU A 159 -19.76 34.88 -3.87
N GLY A 160 -18.76 34.25 -3.23
CA GLY A 160 -18.92 33.56 -1.95
C GLY A 160 -19.64 32.19 -2.03
N LEU A 161 -19.71 31.59 -3.22
CA LEU A 161 -20.34 30.30 -3.46
C LEU A 161 -19.31 29.18 -3.46
N THR A 162 -18.98 28.62 -2.28
CA THR A 162 -18.13 27.43 -2.21
C THR A 162 -18.74 26.33 -3.08
N PHE A 163 -18.10 26.00 -4.20
CA PHE A 163 -18.55 24.89 -5.05
C PHE A 163 -18.29 23.59 -4.30
N ARG A 164 -19.33 23.13 -3.61
CA ARG A 164 -19.39 21.88 -2.88
C ARG A 164 -20.67 21.18 -3.29
N LYS A 165 -20.56 19.93 -3.72
CA LYS A 165 -21.71 19.07 -3.98
C LYS A 165 -21.74 17.97 -2.94
N ASP A 166 -22.82 17.88 -2.18
CA ASP A 166 -23.01 16.76 -1.28
C ASP A 166 -23.48 15.56 -2.12
N LEU A 167 -22.69 14.48 -2.10
CA LEU A 167 -22.93 13.26 -2.88
C LEU A 167 -23.73 12.24 -2.07
N TYR A 168 -23.56 12.24 -0.75
CA TYR A 168 -24.29 11.37 0.17
C TYR A 168 -24.38 12.01 1.55
N LEU A 169 -25.54 11.92 2.19
CA LEU A 169 -25.76 12.32 3.57
C LEU A 169 -26.60 11.27 4.29
N ALA A 170 -26.01 10.63 5.31
CA ALA A 170 -26.75 9.86 6.29
C ALA A 170 -26.79 10.62 7.61
N ALA A 171 -27.94 10.63 8.26
CA ALA A 171 -28.14 11.31 9.53
C ALA A 171 -28.95 10.41 10.47
N GLU A 172 -28.45 10.21 11.68
CA GLU A 172 -29.10 9.38 12.71
C GLU A 172 -29.02 10.06 14.08
N GLN A 173 -30.08 9.92 14.87
CA GLN A 173 -30.11 10.35 16.26
C GLN A 173 -29.45 9.28 17.14
N ILE A 174 -28.35 9.63 17.80
CA ILE A 174 -27.58 8.74 18.68
C ILE A 174 -28.14 8.81 20.12
N TYR A 175 -28.48 10.01 20.58
CA TYR A 175 -29.03 10.24 21.91
C TYR A 175 -30.14 11.29 21.88
N PRO A 176 -31.24 11.12 22.64
CA PRO A 176 -31.63 9.89 23.35
C PRO A 176 -31.91 8.74 22.35
N PRO A 177 -31.72 7.48 22.73
CA PRO A 177 -31.93 6.34 21.83
C PRO A 177 -33.43 6.21 21.48
N THR A 178 -33.79 6.54 20.25
CA THR A 178 -35.19 6.60 19.79
C THR A 178 -35.76 5.25 19.34
N SER A 179 -34.91 4.26 19.07
CA SER A 179 -35.30 2.92 18.65
C SER A 179 -34.47 1.85 19.37
N SER A 180 -35.03 0.64 19.53
CA SER A 180 -34.24 -0.56 19.85
C SER A 180 -33.09 -0.68 18.84
N PRO A 181 -31.91 -1.20 19.26
CA PRO A 181 -30.76 -1.29 18.36
C PRO A 181 -31.15 -2.08 17.10
N LYS A 182 -31.00 -1.45 15.92
CA LYS A 182 -31.35 -2.07 14.62
C LYS A 182 -30.56 -3.35 14.36
N ARG A 183 -29.43 -3.53 15.04
CA ARG A 183 -28.49 -4.65 14.94
C ARG A 183 -27.84 -4.95 16.29
N PRO A 184 -27.36 -6.19 16.50
CA PRO A 184 -26.52 -6.49 17.65
C PRO A 184 -25.25 -5.63 17.64
N LEU A 185 -24.77 -5.27 18.84
CA LEU A 185 -23.56 -4.48 19.00
C LEU A 185 -22.33 -5.23 18.48
N THR A 186 -21.36 -4.50 17.92
CA THR A 186 -20.09 -5.11 17.55
C THR A 186 -19.26 -5.42 18.79
N ARG A 187 -18.35 -6.41 18.69
CA ARG A 187 -17.41 -6.73 19.78
C ARG A 187 -16.63 -5.50 20.25
N LEU A 188 -16.31 -4.59 19.33
CA LEU A 188 -15.63 -3.34 19.67
C LEU A 188 -16.55 -2.40 20.47
N GLN A 189 -17.79 -2.22 20.04
CA GLN A 189 -18.76 -1.38 20.73
C GLN A 189 -19.05 -1.89 22.15
N GLU A 190 -19.23 -3.20 22.32
CA GLU A 190 -19.43 -3.79 23.66
C GLU A 190 -18.27 -3.48 24.60
N ARG A 191 -17.03 -3.70 24.14
CA ARG A 191 -15.83 -3.40 24.95
C ARG A 191 -15.70 -1.91 25.25
N LEU A 192 -16.00 -1.04 24.27
CA LEU A 192 -15.97 0.42 24.47
C LEU A 192 -17.05 0.89 25.45
N VAL A 193 -18.27 0.37 25.37
CA VAL A 193 -19.35 0.72 26.29
C VAL A 193 -19.02 0.26 27.71
N ARG A 194 -18.48 -0.96 27.89
CA ARG A 194 -18.01 -1.45 29.19
C ARG A 194 -16.89 -0.57 29.76
N LYS A 195 -15.92 -0.18 28.92
CA LYS A 195 -14.75 0.63 29.34
C LYS A 195 -15.07 2.10 29.61
N LEU A 196 -16.00 2.70 28.86
CA LEU A 196 -16.36 4.13 28.95
C LEU A 196 -17.54 4.40 29.88
N GLY A 197 -18.31 3.37 30.24
CA GLY A 197 -19.44 3.46 31.16
C GLY A 197 -20.79 3.77 30.49
N PRO A 198 -21.84 4.03 31.28
CA PRO A 198 -23.23 4.12 30.80
C PRO A 198 -23.52 5.34 29.92
N ALA A 199 -22.64 6.35 29.94
CA ALA A 199 -22.75 7.55 29.11
C ALA A 199 -22.23 7.35 27.66
N ALA A 200 -21.82 6.12 27.34
CA ALA A 200 -21.28 5.74 26.05
C ALA A 200 -22.39 5.12 25.18
N HIS A 201 -22.76 5.81 24.10
CA HIS A 201 -23.84 5.40 23.22
C HIS A 201 -23.30 4.92 21.87
N PRO A 202 -23.60 3.68 21.44
CA PRO A 202 -23.15 3.15 20.17
C PRO A 202 -23.92 3.77 18.99
N PHE A 203 -23.27 3.87 17.84
CA PHE A 203 -23.89 4.30 16.59
C PHE A 203 -23.37 3.48 15.41
N TYR A 204 -24.11 3.52 14.30
CA TYR A 204 -23.84 2.68 13.15
C TYR A 204 -24.29 3.34 11.84
N PHE A 205 -23.41 3.46 10.85
CA PHE A 205 -23.79 3.92 9.52
C PHE A 205 -23.39 2.92 8.43
N GLU A 206 -24.34 2.62 7.54
CA GLU A 206 -24.07 1.90 6.30
C GLU A 206 -23.88 2.88 5.15
N LEU A 207 -22.79 2.70 4.42
CA LEU A 207 -22.56 3.39 3.16
C LEU A 207 -23.13 2.52 2.02
N PRO A 208 -23.94 3.09 1.13
CA PRO A 208 -24.33 2.40 -0.08
C PRO A 208 -23.12 2.02 -0.95
N PRO A 209 -23.18 0.89 -1.68
CA PRO A 209 -22.08 0.45 -2.55
C PRO A 209 -21.80 1.45 -3.68
N HIS A 210 -22.81 2.18 -4.16
CA HIS A 210 -22.69 3.18 -5.21
C HIS A 210 -22.03 4.51 -4.77
N CYS A 211 -21.68 4.66 -3.50
CA CYS A 211 -21.00 5.87 -3.04
C CYS A 211 -19.56 5.94 -3.60
N PRO A 212 -19.05 7.13 -3.95
CA PRO A 212 -17.72 7.32 -4.55
C PRO A 212 -16.58 6.90 -3.61
N ALA A 213 -15.45 6.45 -4.13
CA ALA A 213 -14.24 6.29 -3.31
C ALA A 213 -13.68 7.65 -2.85
N SER A 214 -12.92 7.66 -1.76
CA SER A 214 -12.22 8.88 -1.28
C SER A 214 -11.00 9.16 -2.14
N VAL A 215 -11.13 10.10 -3.09
CA VAL A 215 -10.08 10.45 -4.05
C VAL A 215 -9.86 11.96 -4.04
N THR A 216 -8.60 12.39 -4.05
CA THR A 216 -8.21 13.80 -4.10
C THR A 216 -7.19 14.03 -5.21
N LEU A 217 -7.32 15.14 -5.94
CA LEU A 217 -6.34 15.56 -6.94
C LEU A 217 -5.24 16.37 -6.28
N GLN A 218 -4.00 16.10 -6.69
CA GLN A 218 -2.86 16.86 -6.26
C GLN A 218 -2.94 18.31 -6.81
N PRO A 219 -2.89 19.33 -5.95
CA PRO A 219 -3.04 20.72 -6.36
C PRO A 219 -1.85 21.20 -7.22
N ALA A 220 -2.08 22.26 -7.98
CA ALA A 220 -1.01 22.92 -8.73
C ALA A 220 -0.06 23.67 -7.79
N PRO A 221 1.24 23.82 -8.13
CA PRO A 221 2.15 24.65 -7.35
C PRO A 221 1.64 26.08 -7.27
N GLY A 222 1.34 26.56 -6.05
CA GLY A 222 0.79 27.89 -5.81
C GLY A 222 -0.69 27.92 -5.44
N ASP A 223 -1.41 26.81 -5.58
CA ASP A 223 -2.75 26.66 -5.03
C ASP A 223 -2.65 26.38 -3.53
N THR A 224 -3.22 27.29 -2.72
CA THR A 224 -3.18 27.23 -1.25
C THR A 224 -4.49 26.75 -0.64
N GLY A 225 -5.51 26.52 -1.47
CA GLY A 225 -6.81 26.05 -1.04
C GLY A 225 -6.83 24.57 -0.70
N LYS A 226 -8.01 24.09 -0.30
CA LYS A 226 -8.23 22.64 -0.14
C LYS A 226 -8.18 21.95 -1.50
N PRO A 227 -7.53 20.77 -1.61
CA PRO A 227 -7.45 20.05 -2.88
C PRO A 227 -8.84 19.64 -3.38
N CYS A 228 -8.98 19.59 -4.71
CA CYS A 228 -10.18 19.10 -5.38
C CYS A 228 -10.35 17.60 -5.11
N GLY A 229 -11.54 17.16 -4.72
CA GLY A 229 -11.74 15.74 -4.39
C GLY A 229 -13.02 15.40 -3.66
N VAL A 230 -13.19 14.10 -3.41
CA VAL A 230 -14.27 13.53 -2.60
C VAL A 230 -13.75 13.31 -1.18
N ASP A 231 -14.35 14.00 -0.22
CA ASP A 231 -14.08 13.84 1.21
C ASP A 231 -15.26 13.22 1.95
N TYR A 232 -14.95 12.27 2.84
CA TYR A 232 -15.92 11.68 3.76
C TYR A 232 -15.72 12.22 5.16
N GLU A 233 -16.81 12.64 5.78
CA GLU A 233 -16.80 13.28 7.08
C GLU A 233 -17.86 12.68 7.99
N LEU A 234 -17.40 12.07 9.08
CA LEU A 234 -18.27 11.72 10.20
C LEU A 234 -18.33 12.91 11.15
N LYS A 235 -19.54 13.36 11.44
CA LYS A 235 -19.80 14.48 12.34
C LYS A 235 -20.74 14.05 13.44
N ALA A 236 -20.37 14.27 14.70
CA ALA A 236 -21.28 14.14 15.83
C ALA A 236 -21.50 15.53 16.45
N PHE A 237 -22.73 15.89 16.77
CA PHE A 237 -23.03 17.21 17.33
C PHE A 237 -24.26 17.20 18.22
N VAL A 238 -24.33 18.19 19.12
CA VAL A 238 -25.49 18.41 19.99
C VAL A 238 -26.39 19.47 19.36
N ALA A 239 -27.68 19.18 19.19
CA ALA A 239 -28.69 20.11 18.66
C ALA A 239 -30.09 19.76 19.16
N ASP A 240 -31.05 20.67 18.97
CA ASP A 240 -32.44 20.45 19.36
C ASP A 240 -33.21 19.65 18.30
N SER A 241 -32.88 19.89 17.02
CA SER A 241 -33.44 19.21 15.84
C SER A 241 -32.32 18.68 14.93
N GLN A 242 -32.65 17.70 14.09
CA GLN A 242 -31.72 17.05 13.16
C GLN A 242 -31.27 18.00 12.03
N ASP A 243 -32.16 18.92 11.63
CA ASP A 243 -31.91 19.88 10.54
C ASP A 243 -31.17 21.14 11.01
N ASP A 244 -30.94 21.28 12.31
CA ASP A 244 -30.27 22.46 12.86
C ASP A 244 -28.79 22.49 12.45
N LYS A 245 -28.28 23.70 12.18
CA LYS A 245 -26.92 23.89 11.72
C LYS A 245 -25.95 23.63 12.88
N PRO A 246 -25.13 22.56 12.82
CA PRO A 246 -24.27 22.16 13.92
C PRO A 246 -23.23 23.23 14.27
N HIS A 247 -23.22 23.68 15.52
CA HIS A 247 -22.28 24.68 16.02
C HIS A 247 -20.85 24.10 16.17
N LYS A 248 -19.80 24.88 15.85
CA LYS A 248 -18.41 24.37 15.86
C LYS A 248 -17.96 23.93 17.26
N ARG A 249 -18.44 24.60 18.31
CA ARG A 249 -18.05 24.37 19.72
C ARG A 249 -18.54 23.04 20.29
N ASN A 250 -19.71 22.56 19.86
CA ASN A 250 -20.37 21.36 20.36
C ASN A 250 -20.45 20.25 19.29
N SER A 251 -19.58 20.32 18.28
CA SER A 251 -19.47 19.30 17.24
C SER A 251 -18.07 18.72 17.14
N VAL A 252 -18.03 17.42 16.87
CA VAL A 252 -16.84 16.65 16.52
C VAL A 252 -16.91 16.34 15.03
N ARG A 253 -15.80 16.53 14.32
CA ARG A 253 -15.69 16.22 12.89
C ARG A 253 -14.45 15.35 12.65
N LEU A 254 -14.66 14.18 12.08
CA LEU A 254 -13.67 13.15 11.79
C LEU A 254 -13.66 12.95 10.27
N ALA A 255 -12.49 13.05 9.65
CA ALA A 255 -12.34 12.75 8.23
C ALA A 255 -12.08 11.25 8.09
N ILE A 256 -12.97 10.52 7.44
CA ILE A 256 -12.83 9.09 7.20
C ILE A 256 -12.56 8.87 5.71
N ARG A 257 -12.17 7.65 5.32
CA ARG A 257 -11.96 7.29 3.92
C ARG A 257 -12.77 6.05 3.56
N LYS A 258 -13.34 6.09 2.36
CA LYS A 258 -13.83 4.91 1.66
C LYS A 258 -12.74 4.47 0.69
N ILE A 259 -12.16 3.29 0.91
CA ILE A 259 -11.14 2.67 0.05
C ILE A 259 -11.71 1.42 -0.62
N MET A 260 -11.15 1.01 -1.75
CA MET A 260 -11.57 -0.23 -2.44
C MET A 260 -10.41 -1.23 -2.43
N TYR A 261 -10.69 -2.47 -2.02
CA TYR A 261 -9.71 -3.56 -2.13
C TYR A 261 -9.84 -4.31 -3.44
N ALA A 262 -8.72 -4.90 -3.86
CA ALA A 262 -8.66 -5.79 -4.98
C ALA A 262 -9.69 -6.94 -4.83
N PRO A 263 -10.55 -7.21 -5.83
CA PRO A 263 -11.36 -8.41 -5.85
C PRO A 263 -10.49 -9.66 -5.82
N SER A 264 -10.97 -10.72 -5.18
CA SER A 264 -10.20 -11.97 -5.01
C SER A 264 -10.01 -12.76 -6.32
N LYS A 265 -10.83 -12.49 -7.35
CA LYS A 265 -10.71 -13.14 -8.66
C LYS A 265 -9.78 -12.30 -9.53
N GLN A 266 -8.66 -12.88 -9.96
CA GLN A 266 -7.82 -12.30 -11.01
C GLN A 266 -8.57 -12.45 -12.34
N GLY A 267 -8.66 -11.36 -13.10
CA GLY A 267 -9.27 -11.38 -14.43
C GLY A 267 -8.28 -11.80 -15.52
N GLU A 268 -8.71 -11.71 -16.77
CA GLU A 268 -7.95 -12.19 -17.93
C GLU A 268 -6.76 -11.28 -18.26
N GLN A 269 -5.71 -11.86 -18.82
CA GLN A 269 -4.49 -11.15 -19.18
C GLN A 269 -4.79 -10.10 -20.28
N PRO A 270 -4.55 -8.80 -20.05
CA PRO A 270 -4.75 -7.78 -21.08
C PRO A 270 -3.72 -7.93 -22.20
N SER A 271 -4.19 -8.08 -23.45
CA SER A 271 -3.35 -8.11 -24.65
C SER A 271 -3.95 -7.27 -25.78
N VAL A 272 -3.11 -6.59 -26.55
CA VAL A 272 -3.54 -5.81 -27.72
C VAL A 272 -2.53 -5.95 -28.84
N GLU A 273 -3.02 -6.11 -30.06
CA GLU A 273 -2.23 -6.12 -31.28
C GLU A 273 -2.62 -4.91 -32.14
N VAL A 274 -1.63 -4.14 -32.59
CA VAL A 274 -1.81 -2.99 -33.46
C VAL A 274 -0.81 -3.08 -34.60
N SER A 275 -1.27 -2.82 -35.83
CA SER A 275 -0.39 -2.77 -37.00
C SER A 275 -0.41 -1.38 -37.64
N LYS A 276 0.70 -1.03 -38.31
CA LYS A 276 0.80 0.21 -39.09
C LYS A 276 1.27 -0.08 -40.51
N GLU A 277 0.52 0.45 -41.45
CA GLU A 277 0.85 0.47 -42.87
C GLU A 277 1.61 1.75 -43.22
N PHE A 278 2.49 1.67 -44.21
CA PHE A 278 3.24 2.84 -44.71
C PHE A 278 2.99 2.97 -46.20
N MET A 279 2.72 4.19 -46.68
CA MET A 279 2.45 4.46 -48.10
C MET A 279 3.56 3.97 -49.06
N MET A 280 4.80 3.86 -48.58
CA MET A 280 5.97 3.47 -49.36
C MET A 280 6.53 2.08 -48.97
N SER A 281 5.79 1.27 -48.21
CA SER A 281 6.21 -0.09 -47.79
C SER A 281 5.12 -1.09 -48.16
N PRO A 282 5.44 -2.20 -48.85
CA PRO A 282 4.45 -3.23 -49.18
C PRO A 282 3.98 -4.01 -47.94
N ASN A 283 4.78 -3.99 -46.86
CA ASN A 283 4.55 -4.78 -45.65
C ASN A 283 4.35 -3.89 -44.41
N LYS A 284 3.62 -4.43 -43.42
CA LYS A 284 3.21 -3.75 -42.18
C LYS A 284 4.25 -3.90 -41.05
N LEU A 285 4.19 -2.98 -40.10
CA LEU A 285 4.83 -3.13 -38.79
C LEU A 285 3.78 -3.57 -37.78
N TYR A 286 4.01 -4.69 -37.10
CA TYR A 286 3.14 -5.21 -36.05
C TYR A 286 3.73 -4.90 -34.67
N LEU A 287 2.88 -4.43 -33.76
CA LEU A 287 3.16 -4.23 -32.35
C LEU A 287 2.10 -5.01 -31.56
N GLU A 288 2.55 -5.99 -30.82
CA GLU A 288 1.77 -6.72 -29.84
C GLU A 288 2.28 -6.36 -28.45
N ALA A 289 1.36 -6.02 -27.55
CA ALA A 289 1.69 -5.72 -26.17
C ALA A 289 0.75 -6.48 -25.24
N SER A 290 1.30 -7.08 -24.18
CA SER A 290 0.51 -7.76 -23.15
C SER A 290 1.03 -7.42 -21.75
N LEU A 291 0.14 -7.44 -20.76
CA LEU A 291 0.49 -7.33 -19.33
C LEU A 291 0.53 -8.71 -18.71
N ASP A 292 1.21 -8.95 -17.59
CA ASP A 292 1.16 -10.26 -16.90
C ASP A 292 -0.13 -10.48 -16.11
N LYS A 293 -0.78 -9.40 -15.65
CA LYS A 293 -2.02 -9.42 -14.87
C LYS A 293 -2.94 -8.28 -15.28
N GLU A 294 -4.23 -8.41 -15.04
CA GLU A 294 -5.17 -7.29 -15.14
C GLU A 294 -5.11 -6.39 -13.90
N LEU A 295 -4.95 -6.99 -12.73
CA LEU A 295 -4.95 -6.30 -11.44
C LEU A 295 -3.57 -6.33 -10.80
N TYR A 296 -3.12 -5.15 -10.37
CA TYR A 296 -1.87 -4.96 -9.64
C TYR A 296 -2.14 -4.29 -8.30
N HIS A 297 -1.31 -4.63 -7.31
CA HIS A 297 -1.32 -3.94 -6.03
C HIS A 297 -0.40 -2.71 -6.05
N HIS A 298 -0.71 -1.73 -5.20
CA HIS A 298 0.19 -0.59 -4.99
C HIS A 298 1.60 -1.07 -4.59
N GLY A 299 2.62 -0.58 -5.30
CA GLY A 299 4.01 -0.97 -5.09
C GLY A 299 4.44 -2.26 -5.80
N GLU A 300 3.52 -2.96 -6.46
CA GLU A 300 3.86 -4.12 -7.30
C GLU A 300 4.51 -3.71 -8.62
N ASN A 301 5.37 -4.58 -9.14
CA ASN A 301 6.00 -4.42 -10.44
C ASN A 301 5.07 -4.88 -11.56
N ILE A 302 4.84 -4.01 -12.55
CA ILE A 302 4.05 -4.31 -13.74
C ILE A 302 5.00 -4.83 -14.82
N ALA A 303 4.81 -6.06 -15.29
CA ALA A 303 5.55 -6.61 -16.41
C ALA A 303 4.78 -6.41 -17.73
N VAL A 304 5.39 -5.66 -18.65
CA VAL A 304 4.81 -5.33 -19.97
C VAL A 304 5.61 -6.07 -21.03
N ASN A 305 5.00 -7.10 -21.61
CA ASN A 305 5.56 -7.82 -22.74
C ASN A 305 5.33 -7.00 -24.01
N VAL A 306 6.40 -6.70 -24.74
CA VAL A 306 6.34 -5.98 -26.02
C VAL A 306 6.97 -6.86 -27.09
N HIS A 307 6.14 -7.26 -28.04
CA HIS A 307 6.53 -8.02 -29.22
C HIS A 307 6.34 -7.15 -30.47
N ILE A 308 7.39 -7.04 -31.28
CA ILE A 308 7.43 -6.23 -32.49
C ILE A 308 7.83 -7.13 -33.64
N ALA A 309 6.98 -7.23 -34.65
CA ALA A 309 7.34 -7.87 -35.91
C ALA A 309 7.42 -6.81 -37.02
N ASN A 310 8.65 -6.45 -37.39
CA ASN A 310 8.89 -5.41 -38.37
C ASN A 310 9.09 -5.98 -39.77
N ASN A 311 8.00 -6.19 -40.50
CA ASN A 311 8.07 -6.61 -41.90
C ASN A 311 8.22 -5.40 -42.85
N SER A 312 8.15 -4.17 -42.32
CA SER A 312 8.21 -2.93 -43.09
C SER A 312 9.63 -2.53 -43.48
N ASN A 313 9.77 -1.57 -44.40
CA ASN A 313 11.05 -0.95 -44.74
C ASN A 313 11.49 0.19 -43.78
N ARG A 314 10.77 0.42 -42.68
CA ARG A 314 11.09 1.44 -41.67
C ARG A 314 11.79 0.83 -40.46
N SER A 315 12.60 1.62 -39.76
CA SER A 315 13.28 1.19 -38.54
C SER A 315 12.63 1.78 -37.29
N VAL A 316 12.36 0.95 -36.28
CA VAL A 316 11.92 1.43 -34.96
C VAL A 316 13.13 1.98 -34.21
N LYS A 317 13.19 3.28 -33.94
CA LYS A 317 14.35 3.93 -33.31
C LYS A 317 14.35 3.85 -31.79
N ARG A 318 13.16 3.92 -31.19
CA ARG A 318 12.98 3.95 -29.73
C ARG A 318 11.65 3.34 -29.35
N ILE A 319 11.65 2.60 -28.26
CA ILE A 319 10.46 2.06 -27.61
C ILE A 319 10.30 2.80 -26.28
N LYS A 320 9.11 3.33 -26.03
CA LYS A 320 8.76 4.04 -24.80
C LYS A 320 7.55 3.36 -24.20
N VAL A 321 7.69 2.84 -23.00
CA VAL A 321 6.60 2.25 -22.21
C VAL A 321 6.30 3.22 -21.07
N SER A 322 5.04 3.62 -20.92
CA SER A 322 4.63 4.56 -19.88
C SER A 322 3.35 4.10 -19.21
N VAL A 323 3.33 4.10 -17.87
CA VAL A 323 2.10 3.93 -17.09
C VAL A 323 1.47 5.30 -16.91
N ARG A 324 0.19 5.43 -17.27
CA ARG A 324 -0.56 6.69 -17.22
C ARG A 324 -1.79 6.53 -16.36
N GLN A 325 -1.98 7.47 -15.46
CA GLN A 325 -3.20 7.67 -14.70
C GLN A 325 -4.06 8.71 -15.43
N PHE A 326 -5.33 8.38 -15.59
CA PHE A 326 -6.38 9.26 -16.08
C PHE A 326 -7.34 9.52 -14.93
N ALA A 327 -7.62 10.78 -14.63
CA ALA A 327 -8.58 11.17 -13.63
C ALA A 327 -9.64 12.06 -14.28
N ASP A 328 -10.84 11.50 -14.43
CA ASP A 328 -11.98 12.17 -15.05
C ASP A 328 -12.93 12.70 -13.97
N ILE A 329 -13.09 14.02 -13.89
CA ILE A 329 -14.11 14.67 -13.07
C ILE A 329 -15.44 14.59 -13.82
N CYS A 330 -16.44 13.95 -13.22
CA CYS A 330 -17.72 13.63 -13.87
C CYS A 330 -18.91 14.44 -13.33
N LEU A 331 -18.66 15.60 -12.72
CA LEU A 331 -19.70 16.46 -12.13
C LEU A 331 -20.01 17.69 -13.01
N PHE A 332 -20.12 18.88 -12.42
CA PHE A 332 -20.57 20.09 -13.11
C PHE A 332 -19.58 20.60 -14.16
N SER A 333 -18.28 20.42 -13.92
CA SER A 333 -17.24 20.66 -14.91
C SER A 333 -16.57 19.33 -15.23
N THR A 334 -16.70 18.89 -16.47
CA THR A 334 -16.01 17.71 -16.95
C THR A 334 -14.58 18.08 -17.31
N ALA A 335 -13.64 17.55 -16.54
CA ALA A 335 -12.21 17.76 -16.76
C ALA A 335 -11.49 16.42 -16.70
N GLN A 336 -10.53 16.22 -17.60
CA GLN A 336 -9.70 15.03 -17.63
C GLN A 336 -8.25 15.43 -17.35
N TYR A 337 -7.70 14.86 -16.28
CA TYR A 337 -6.27 14.97 -15.96
C TYR A 337 -5.56 13.71 -16.41
N LYS A 338 -4.38 13.88 -16.99
CA LYS A 338 -3.56 12.80 -17.52
C LYS A 338 -2.14 12.93 -17.02
N CYS A 339 -1.74 12.00 -16.18
CA CYS A 339 -0.43 12.01 -15.52
C CYS A 339 0.33 10.72 -15.84
N THR A 340 1.54 10.84 -16.36
CA THR A 340 2.45 9.68 -16.49
C THR A 340 3.04 9.37 -15.11
N VAL A 341 2.77 8.20 -14.55
CA VAL A 341 3.21 7.80 -13.20
C VAL A 341 4.49 6.96 -13.19
N ALA A 342 4.77 6.23 -14.27
CA ALA A 342 6.02 5.52 -14.44
C ALA A 342 6.37 5.49 -15.93
N GLU A 343 7.66 5.49 -16.25
CA GLU A 343 8.12 5.48 -17.62
C GLU A 343 9.43 4.68 -17.73
N ALA A 344 9.53 3.89 -18.78
CA ALA A 344 10.73 3.19 -19.19
C ALA A 344 10.96 3.44 -20.68
N GLU A 345 12.15 3.89 -21.06
CA GLU A 345 12.55 4.00 -22.45
C GLU A 345 13.62 2.94 -22.76
N SER A 346 13.64 2.44 -24.00
CA SER A 346 14.77 1.65 -24.49
C SER A 346 16.00 2.57 -24.54
N GLU A 347 16.86 2.52 -23.52
CA GLU A 347 18.02 3.39 -23.41
C GLU A 347 19.00 3.16 -24.57
N ALA A 348 19.56 4.27 -25.06
CA ALA A 348 20.73 4.22 -25.91
C ALA A 348 21.90 4.81 -25.15
N VAL A 349 22.87 3.95 -24.83
CA VAL A 349 24.08 4.29 -24.11
C VAL A 349 24.91 5.24 -24.96
N ALA A 350 25.24 6.40 -24.41
CA ALA A 350 26.19 7.32 -25.04
C ALA A 350 27.60 6.74 -24.90
N VAL A 351 28.12 6.18 -26.00
CA VAL A 351 29.51 5.71 -26.11
C VAL A 351 30.36 6.83 -26.68
N TRP A 352 31.40 7.21 -25.96
CA TRP A 352 32.40 8.15 -26.46
C TRP A 352 33.43 7.38 -27.28
N LYS A 353 33.50 7.61 -28.60
CA LYS A 353 34.62 7.13 -29.42
C LYS A 353 35.60 8.26 -29.65
N ARG A 354 36.87 7.99 -29.36
CA ARG A 354 37.99 8.88 -29.66
C ARG A 354 38.39 8.63 -31.12
N ASN A 355 38.09 9.57 -32.01
CA ASN A 355 38.46 9.48 -33.41
C ASN A 355 39.74 10.30 -33.64
N LYS A 356 40.72 9.70 -34.32
CA LYS A 356 42.01 10.32 -34.64
C LYS A 356 42.13 10.42 -36.15
N PHE A 357 42.25 11.65 -36.67
CA PHE A 357 42.53 11.89 -38.08
C PHE A 357 44.03 12.13 -38.27
N PRO A 358 44.65 11.61 -39.35
CA PRO A 358 45.98 12.04 -39.73
C PRO A 358 45.86 13.54 -40.09
N PHE A 359 46.61 14.41 -39.40
CA PHE A 359 46.64 15.88 -39.46
C PHE A 359 45.81 16.75 -38.50
N PHE A 360 44.65 16.33 -37.95
CA PHE A 360 43.76 17.25 -37.21
C PHE A 360 43.55 16.97 -35.70
N GLY A 361 44.41 16.16 -35.07
CA GLY A 361 44.29 15.85 -33.64
C GLY A 361 43.14 14.88 -33.30
N SER A 362 43.02 14.53 -32.01
CA SER A 362 41.99 13.60 -31.54
C SER A 362 40.77 14.35 -31.04
N TYR A 363 39.58 13.96 -31.48
CA TYR A 363 38.33 14.47 -30.94
C TYR A 363 37.46 13.34 -30.40
N ASN A 364 36.73 13.64 -29.33
CA ASN A 364 35.77 12.74 -28.74
C ASN A 364 34.41 12.94 -29.43
N LYS A 365 33.98 11.96 -30.23
CA LYS A 365 32.66 11.96 -30.86
C LYS A 365 31.70 11.13 -30.01
N LYS A 366 30.62 11.75 -29.56
CA LYS A 366 29.53 11.07 -28.83
C LYS A 366 28.73 10.22 -29.83
N PHE A 367 28.86 8.91 -29.76
CA PHE A 367 28.05 7.96 -30.50
C PHE A 367 26.97 7.40 -29.58
N LYS A 368 25.71 7.47 -30.01
CA LYS A 368 24.59 6.87 -29.28
C LYS A 368 24.52 5.39 -29.70
N LYS A 369 25.04 4.47 -28.89
CA LYS A 369 24.94 3.02 -29.12
C LYS A 369 23.70 2.53 -28.39
N SER A 370 22.68 2.12 -29.14
CA SER A 370 21.50 1.47 -28.57
C SER A 370 21.89 0.12 -27.96
N VAL A 371 21.40 -0.18 -26.76
CA VAL A 371 21.61 -1.49 -26.12
C VAL A 371 20.30 -2.26 -26.08
N GLU A 372 20.43 -3.54 -26.42
CA GLU A 372 19.42 -4.59 -26.55
C GLU A 372 18.20 -4.27 -27.43
N GLY A 373 18.34 -4.60 -28.72
CA GLY A 373 17.21 -4.82 -29.63
C GLY A 373 16.69 -3.60 -30.38
N CYS A 374 17.14 -2.39 -30.05
CA CYS A 374 16.86 -1.19 -30.85
C CYS A 374 18.10 -0.73 -31.62
N PRO A 375 17.99 -0.08 -32.79
CA PRO A 375 16.77 0.02 -33.56
C PRO A 375 16.31 -1.34 -34.12
N VAL A 376 15.01 -1.60 -34.15
CA VAL A 376 14.46 -2.79 -34.83
C VAL A 376 14.47 -2.50 -36.33
N GLY A 377 15.38 -3.14 -37.05
CA GLY A 377 15.54 -2.97 -38.50
C GLY A 377 14.41 -3.65 -39.30
N PRO A 378 14.30 -3.36 -40.62
CA PRO A 378 13.44 -4.09 -41.53
C PRO A 378 13.71 -5.60 -41.50
N GLY A 379 12.66 -6.41 -41.43
CA GLY A 379 12.72 -7.88 -41.39
C GLY A 379 13.08 -8.49 -40.03
N PHE A 380 13.34 -7.68 -39.00
CA PHE A 380 13.68 -8.17 -37.66
C PHE A 380 12.46 -8.17 -36.73
N THR A 381 12.46 -9.12 -35.81
CA THR A 381 11.52 -9.17 -34.70
C THR A 381 12.22 -8.82 -33.39
N LEU A 382 11.50 -8.26 -32.44
CA LEU A 382 11.98 -7.99 -31.09
C LEU A 382 10.91 -8.42 -30.08
N SER A 383 11.33 -9.22 -29.11
CA SER A 383 10.53 -9.51 -27.90
C SER A 383 11.28 -8.98 -26.69
N LYS A 384 10.66 -8.09 -25.91
CA LYS A 384 11.26 -7.54 -24.69
C LYS A 384 10.20 -7.33 -23.62
N VAL A 385 10.54 -7.65 -22.38
CA VAL A 385 9.71 -7.38 -21.21
C VAL A 385 10.23 -6.12 -20.53
N PHE A 386 9.33 -5.17 -20.27
CA PHE A 386 9.61 -3.95 -19.51
C PHE A 386 8.96 -4.04 -18.14
N THR A 387 9.69 -3.73 -17.09
CA THR A 387 9.16 -3.71 -15.72
C THR A 387 9.01 -2.27 -15.24
N LEU A 388 7.81 -1.88 -14.81
CA LEU A 388 7.53 -0.53 -14.28
C LEU A 388 6.84 -0.62 -12.92
N THR A 389 7.20 0.26 -11.99
CA THR A 389 6.60 0.32 -10.65
C THR A 389 5.94 1.69 -10.45
N PRO A 390 4.60 1.81 -10.52
CA PRO A 390 3.92 3.08 -10.31
C PRO A 390 3.91 3.44 -8.81
N LEU A 391 4.79 4.36 -8.41
CA LEU A 391 4.92 4.80 -7.03
C LEU A 391 4.65 6.29 -6.89
N LEU A 392 3.90 6.69 -5.87
CA LEU A 392 3.69 8.11 -5.56
C LEU A 392 5.02 8.84 -5.26
N ALA A 393 5.98 8.16 -4.63
CA ALA A 393 7.28 8.74 -4.26
C ALA A 393 8.00 9.43 -5.43
N ASN A 394 7.85 8.89 -6.65
CA ASN A 394 8.51 9.40 -7.86
C ASN A 394 7.69 10.48 -8.59
N ASN A 395 6.52 10.84 -8.07
CA ASN A 395 5.54 11.70 -8.75
C ASN A 395 5.00 12.82 -7.87
N LYS A 396 5.62 13.07 -6.70
CA LYS A 396 5.19 14.09 -5.73
C LYS A 396 5.26 15.52 -6.28
N ASP A 397 5.96 15.75 -7.37
CA ASP A 397 6.11 17.04 -8.05
C ASP A 397 4.98 17.31 -9.07
N LYS A 398 4.20 16.29 -9.42
CA LYS A 398 3.17 16.40 -10.48
C LYS A 398 1.86 16.91 -9.93
N TRP A 399 1.23 17.82 -10.64
CA TRP A 399 -0.12 18.31 -10.34
C TRP A 399 -1.18 17.56 -11.14
N GLY A 400 -2.43 17.56 -10.66
CA GLY A 400 -3.55 16.86 -11.29
C GLY A 400 -3.50 15.33 -11.15
N LEU A 401 -2.55 14.80 -10.37
CA LEU A 401 -2.44 13.38 -10.06
C LEU A 401 -3.51 12.99 -9.03
N ALA A 402 -4.28 11.96 -9.30
CA ALA A 402 -5.27 11.45 -8.35
C ALA A 402 -4.57 10.60 -7.28
N LEU A 403 -4.83 10.96 -6.03
CA LEU A 403 -4.34 10.30 -4.82
C LEU A 403 -5.53 9.74 -4.04
N ASP A 404 -5.30 8.67 -3.30
CA ASP A 404 -6.27 8.30 -2.27
C ASP A 404 -6.40 9.46 -1.29
N GLY A 405 -7.60 9.67 -0.74
CA GLY A 405 -7.89 10.79 0.14
C GLY A 405 -6.81 10.95 1.21
N GLN A 406 -6.26 12.16 1.35
CA GLN A 406 -5.20 12.41 2.31
C GLN A 406 -5.77 12.66 3.70
N LEU A 407 -5.53 11.73 4.63
CA LEU A 407 -5.69 12.01 6.05
C LEU A 407 -4.48 12.84 6.50
N LYS A 408 -4.71 14.02 7.09
CA LYS A 408 -3.75 15.09 7.41
C LYS A 408 -2.26 14.72 7.57
N HIS A 409 -1.94 13.66 8.31
CA HIS A 409 -0.57 13.28 8.69
C HIS A 409 -0.21 11.84 8.33
N GLU A 410 -0.98 11.20 7.48
CA GLU A 410 -0.75 9.83 7.02
C GLU A 410 -0.23 9.82 5.58
N ASP A 411 0.66 8.88 5.29
CA ASP A 411 1.16 8.66 3.94
C ASP A 411 -0.03 8.28 3.03
N THR A 412 -0.15 8.99 1.91
CA THR A 412 -1.11 8.67 0.87
C THR A 412 -0.45 7.85 -0.24
N ASN A 413 -1.26 7.19 -1.06
CA ASN A 413 -0.83 6.46 -2.23
C ASN A 413 -1.49 7.04 -3.48
N LEU A 414 -1.11 6.53 -4.64
CA LEU A 414 -1.85 6.80 -5.86
C LEU A 414 -3.30 6.33 -5.69
N ALA A 415 -4.26 7.04 -6.26
CA ALA A 415 -5.66 6.65 -6.15
C ALA A 415 -5.90 5.26 -6.76
N SER A 416 -6.69 4.43 -6.09
CA SER A 416 -7.08 3.14 -6.66
C SER A 416 -8.01 3.30 -7.87
N SER A 417 -7.97 2.36 -8.82
CA SER A 417 -8.86 2.36 -10.00
C SER A 417 -10.33 2.34 -9.58
N THR A 418 -11.14 3.18 -10.19
CA THR A 418 -12.59 3.22 -9.94
C THR A 418 -13.29 2.11 -10.72
N LEU A 419 -13.93 1.18 -10.01
CA LEU A 419 -14.77 0.15 -10.61
C LEU A 419 -16.19 0.69 -10.78
N ILE A 420 -16.68 0.74 -12.02
CA ILE A 420 -18.03 1.23 -12.33
C ILE A 420 -18.95 0.02 -12.45
N ALA A 421 -19.82 -0.18 -11.47
CA ALA A 421 -20.81 -1.26 -11.51
C ALA A 421 -21.97 -0.96 -12.48
N ASP A 422 -22.41 0.30 -12.53
CA ASP A 422 -23.47 0.77 -13.43
C ASP A 422 -23.04 2.09 -14.11
N PRO A 423 -22.96 2.16 -15.45
CA PRO A 423 -22.61 3.38 -16.16
C PRO A 423 -23.59 4.53 -15.93
N SER A 424 -24.84 4.27 -15.51
CA SER A 424 -25.81 5.33 -15.19
C SER A 424 -25.38 6.20 -14.01
N GLN A 425 -24.57 5.66 -13.10
CA GLN A 425 -24.13 6.31 -11.87
C GLN A 425 -22.81 7.08 -12.03
N ARG A 426 -22.28 7.15 -13.25
CA ARG A 426 -20.98 7.76 -13.56
C ARG A 426 -20.84 9.19 -13.00
N GLU A 427 -21.92 9.98 -13.08
CA GLU A 427 -21.94 11.37 -12.59
C GLU A 427 -21.90 11.48 -11.06
N ASN A 428 -22.34 10.45 -10.34
CA ASN A 428 -22.38 10.44 -8.87
C ASN A 428 -21.04 10.00 -8.25
N LEU A 429 -20.10 9.50 -9.05
CA LEU A 429 -18.80 9.00 -8.59
C LEU A 429 -17.79 10.13 -8.31
N GLY A 430 -18.05 11.37 -8.75
CA GLY A 430 -17.14 12.49 -8.56
C GLY A 430 -15.91 12.40 -9.45
N ILE A 431 -14.90 11.63 -9.04
CA ILE A 431 -13.65 11.41 -9.78
C ILE A 431 -13.54 9.94 -10.18
N ILE A 432 -13.35 9.69 -11.47
CA ILE A 432 -13.10 8.34 -12.00
C ILE A 432 -11.62 8.22 -12.33
N VAL A 433 -10.96 7.26 -11.69
CA VAL A 433 -9.53 6.99 -11.87
C VAL A 433 -9.36 5.73 -12.71
N GLN A 434 -8.58 5.86 -13.79
CA GLN A 434 -8.24 4.76 -14.68
C GLN A 434 -6.74 4.72 -14.93
N TYR A 435 -6.19 3.51 -15.09
CA TYR A 435 -4.80 3.32 -15.44
C TYR A 435 -4.66 2.61 -16.77
N LYS A 436 -3.69 3.07 -17.56
CA LYS A 436 -3.31 2.43 -18.82
C LYS A 436 -1.80 2.38 -18.97
N VAL A 437 -1.30 1.24 -19.42
CA VAL A 437 0.05 1.14 -19.97
C VAL A 437 0.00 1.56 -21.43
N LYS A 438 0.81 2.55 -21.81
CA LYS A 438 1.00 2.96 -23.20
C LYS A 438 2.37 2.53 -23.70
N VAL A 439 2.39 1.69 -24.71
CA VAL A 439 3.60 1.31 -25.47
C VAL A 439 3.65 2.16 -26.73
N LYS A 440 4.75 2.85 -26.96
CA LYS A 440 4.94 3.77 -28.09
C LYS A 440 6.23 3.47 -28.84
N LEU A 441 6.12 3.18 -30.12
CA LEU A 441 7.23 2.99 -31.06
C LEU A 441 7.48 4.30 -31.82
N CYS A 442 8.71 4.81 -31.73
CA CYS A 442 9.14 5.99 -32.49
C CYS A 442 9.84 5.55 -33.79
N LEU A 443 9.25 5.87 -34.94
CA LEU A 443 9.69 5.40 -36.27
C LEU A 443 10.58 6.42 -37.02
N GLY A 444 11.00 7.48 -36.33
CA GLY A 444 11.79 8.58 -36.90
C GLY A 444 10.94 9.65 -37.62
N PRO A 445 11.58 10.66 -38.24
CA PRO A 445 10.91 11.87 -38.71
C PRO A 445 9.81 11.65 -39.76
N LEU A 446 9.95 10.62 -40.59
CA LEU A 446 9.03 10.33 -41.69
C LEU A 446 8.09 9.14 -41.41
N GLY A 447 8.28 8.42 -40.29
CA GLY A 447 7.50 7.24 -39.94
C GLY A 447 6.39 7.50 -38.91
N GLY A 448 6.40 8.67 -38.26
CA GLY A 448 5.51 9.00 -37.15
C GLY A 448 5.69 8.07 -35.96
N GLU A 449 4.57 7.76 -35.29
CA GLU A 449 4.53 6.83 -34.16
C GLU A 449 3.50 5.71 -34.39
N LEU A 450 3.73 4.59 -33.71
CA LEU A 450 2.75 3.52 -33.51
C LEU A 450 2.59 3.34 -32.00
N SER A 451 1.35 3.31 -31.49
CA SER A 451 1.13 3.13 -30.05
C SER A 451 -0.02 2.19 -29.75
N ALA A 452 0.16 1.40 -28.70
CA ALA A 452 -0.81 0.52 -28.09
C ALA A 452 -1.10 0.98 -26.66
N GLU A 453 -2.35 0.85 -26.21
CA GLU A 453 -2.76 1.17 -24.83
C GLU A 453 -3.49 -0.04 -24.23
N LEU A 454 -3.05 -0.47 -23.05
CA LEU A 454 -3.60 -1.59 -22.30
C LEU A 454 -4.16 -1.07 -20.97
N PRO A 455 -5.47 -1.21 -20.70
CA PRO A 455 -6.03 -0.87 -19.40
C PRO A 455 -5.61 -1.89 -18.34
N PHE A 456 -5.50 -1.43 -17.10
CA PHE A 456 -5.31 -2.31 -15.94
C PHE A 456 -5.90 -1.68 -14.67
N ILE A 457 -6.05 -2.49 -13.63
CA ILE A 457 -6.63 -2.12 -12.34
C ILE A 457 -5.49 -2.01 -11.31
N LEU A 458 -5.41 -0.86 -10.61
CA LEU A 458 -4.47 -0.65 -9.51
C LEU A 458 -5.26 -0.50 -8.20
N MET A 459 -5.06 -1.35 -7.21
CA MET A 459 -5.83 -1.34 -5.96
C MET A 459 -4.99 -1.69 -4.74
N HIS A 460 -5.56 -1.49 -3.54
CA HIS A 460 -4.96 -1.98 -2.30
C HIS A 460 -5.12 -3.50 -2.16
N PRO A 461 -4.10 -4.21 -1.65
CA PRO A 461 -4.24 -5.62 -1.31
C PRO A 461 -5.24 -5.79 -0.17
N LYS A 462 -6.03 -6.86 -0.22
CA LYS A 462 -6.88 -7.25 0.92
C LYS A 462 -5.98 -7.61 2.11
N PRO A 463 -6.22 -7.09 3.33
CA PRO A 463 -5.50 -7.52 4.51
C PRO A 463 -5.75 -9.02 4.73
N GLU A 464 -4.73 -9.74 5.18
CA GLU A 464 -4.87 -11.14 5.58
C GLU A 464 -5.91 -11.20 6.71
N GLU A 465 -7.05 -11.85 6.46
CA GLU A 465 -8.00 -12.14 7.52
C GLU A 465 -7.32 -13.10 8.50
N GLU A 466 -7.07 -12.65 9.74
CA GLU A 466 -6.69 -13.58 10.79
C GLU A 466 -7.77 -14.68 10.82
N PRO A 467 -7.39 -15.98 10.74
CA PRO A 467 -8.37 -17.04 10.81
C PRO A 467 -9.17 -16.85 12.09
N ARG A 468 -10.47 -16.56 11.93
CA ARG A 468 -11.41 -16.51 13.06
C ARG A 468 -11.19 -17.80 13.81
N ALA A 469 -10.66 -17.72 15.03
CA ALA A 469 -10.67 -18.85 15.94
C ALA A 469 -12.12 -19.35 15.94
N ALA A 470 -12.30 -20.61 15.54
CA ALA A 470 -13.60 -21.24 15.57
C ALA A 470 -14.21 -20.97 16.97
N PRO A 471 -15.53 -20.76 17.09
CA PRO A 471 -16.16 -20.78 18.40
C PRO A 471 -15.73 -22.10 19.06
N ASP A 472 -15.11 -22.01 20.23
CA ASP A 472 -14.71 -23.18 20.99
C ASP A 472 -15.92 -24.12 21.06
N PRO A 473 -15.76 -25.43 20.79
CA PRO A 473 -16.87 -26.35 20.93
C PRO A 473 -17.42 -26.24 22.35
N PRO A 474 -18.75 -26.28 22.55
CA PRO A 474 -19.32 -26.27 23.88
C PRO A 474 -18.66 -27.41 24.65
N ARG A 475 -18.02 -27.07 25.78
CA ARG A 475 -17.55 -28.08 26.73
C ARG A 475 -18.76 -28.92 27.08
N ALA A 476 -18.74 -30.19 26.70
CA ALA A 476 -19.72 -31.14 27.19
C ALA A 476 -19.42 -31.33 28.67
N ASP A 477 -20.25 -30.77 29.53
CA ASP A 477 -20.25 -31.09 30.96
C ASP A 477 -20.54 -32.58 31.08
N PRO A 478 -19.59 -33.39 31.59
CA PRO A 478 -19.80 -34.82 31.72
C PRO A 478 -20.40 -35.10 33.11
N ASP A 479 -21.52 -34.48 33.46
CA ASP A 479 -22.25 -34.80 34.69
C ASP A 479 -23.72 -34.42 34.55
N LEU A 480 -24.44 -35.22 33.76
CA LEU A 480 -25.91 -35.22 33.75
C LEU A 480 -26.42 -36.65 33.67
N ILE A 481 -26.15 -37.43 34.72
CA ILE A 481 -26.91 -38.64 35.02
C ILE A 481 -27.22 -38.70 36.52
N GLN A 482 -28.53 -38.82 36.78
CA GLN A 482 -29.23 -39.29 37.99
C GLN A 482 -29.66 -38.26 39.05
N LEU A 483 -31.00 -38.12 39.07
CA LEU A 483 -31.84 -37.61 40.14
C LEU A 483 -31.72 -38.49 41.39
N ASP A 484 -31.60 -37.86 42.56
CA ASP A 484 -32.52 -38.09 43.70
C ASP A 484 -32.45 -36.92 44.71
N PRO A 485 -33.53 -36.64 45.46
CA PRO A 485 -33.64 -35.45 46.30
C PRO A 485 -33.27 -35.73 47.76
N ASN A 486 -32.39 -34.92 48.35
CA ASN A 486 -32.56 -34.53 49.75
C ASN A 486 -31.77 -33.27 50.11
N PRO A 487 -32.28 -32.42 51.02
CA PRO A 487 -31.67 -31.17 51.42
C PRO A 487 -30.75 -31.39 52.63
N ASP A 488 -29.55 -30.76 52.63
CA ASP A 488 -29.03 -29.96 53.75
C ASP A 488 -27.58 -29.49 53.47
N GLU A 489 -27.35 -28.21 53.77
CA GLU A 489 -26.12 -27.49 54.13
C GLU A 489 -24.76 -27.85 53.48
N HIS A 490 -24.18 -26.91 52.71
CA HIS A 490 -23.00 -26.11 53.11
C HIS A 490 -22.34 -25.35 51.94
N ALA A 491 -22.21 -24.04 52.15
CA ALA A 491 -21.06 -23.16 51.84
C ALA A 491 -20.36 -23.18 50.46
N ALA A 492 -20.49 -22.02 49.79
CA ALA A 492 -19.41 -21.19 49.22
C ALA A 492 -18.30 -21.84 48.39
N HIS A 493 -18.32 -21.57 47.07
CA HIS A 493 -17.16 -21.03 46.34
C HIS A 493 -17.68 -20.29 45.10
N ARG A 494 -17.57 -18.96 45.13
CA ARG A 494 -17.85 -18.07 43.99
C ARG A 494 -16.54 -17.94 43.23
N ASP A 495 -16.38 -18.69 42.14
CA ASP A 495 -15.23 -18.52 41.26
C ASP A 495 -15.35 -17.19 40.51
N GLU A 496 -14.61 -16.20 41.03
CA GLU A 496 -14.18 -15.02 40.30
C GLU A 496 -13.14 -15.44 39.26
N ASN A 497 -13.56 -15.72 38.03
CA ASN A 497 -12.61 -15.70 36.91
C ASN A 497 -13.29 -15.27 35.60
N GLY A 498 -13.38 -13.96 35.40
CA GLY A 498 -13.96 -13.36 34.18
C GLY A 498 -13.29 -12.07 33.72
N GLN A 499 -12.09 -11.73 34.21
CA GLN A 499 -11.53 -10.38 34.05
C GLN A 499 -10.39 -10.21 33.02
N GLU A 500 -9.97 -11.21 32.25
CA GLU A 500 -8.73 -11.09 31.46
C GLU A 500 -8.86 -10.75 29.95
N GLN A 501 -9.89 -10.02 29.48
CA GLN A 501 -9.96 -9.63 28.04
C GLN A 501 -10.22 -8.14 27.72
N ASP A 502 -10.41 -7.28 28.72
CA ASP A 502 -10.82 -5.89 28.47
C ASP A 502 -9.69 -4.84 28.46
N ASP A 503 -8.45 -5.21 28.79
CA ASP A 503 -7.36 -4.25 29.01
C ASP A 503 -6.53 -3.85 27.76
N ASP A 504 -6.65 -4.58 26.65
CA ASP A 504 -5.85 -4.35 25.45
C ASP A 504 -6.37 -3.22 24.51
N ILE A 505 -7.15 -2.26 24.99
CA ILE A 505 -7.62 -1.13 24.17
C ILE A 505 -6.73 0.10 24.37
N ILE A 506 -6.04 0.50 23.29
CA ILE A 506 -5.21 1.70 23.24
C ILE A 506 -5.97 2.81 22.50
N PHE A 507 -6.24 3.91 23.22
CA PHE A 507 -6.82 5.11 22.62
C PHE A 507 -5.76 5.96 21.93
N GLU A 508 -5.97 6.25 20.65
CA GLU A 508 -5.13 7.12 19.85
C GLU A 508 -5.90 8.39 19.46
N ASP A 509 -5.30 9.56 19.63
CA ASP A 509 -5.95 10.79 19.18
C ASP A 509 -6.02 10.84 17.66
N PHE A 510 -7.18 11.21 17.12
CA PHE A 510 -7.44 11.20 15.69
C PHE A 510 -6.44 12.02 14.84
N ALA A 511 -5.81 13.03 15.44
CA ALA A 511 -4.96 14.01 14.77
C ALA A 511 -3.45 13.80 14.98
N ARG A 512 -2.99 12.70 15.57
CA ARG A 512 -1.57 12.58 16.00
C ARG A 512 -0.58 12.87 14.85
N LEU A 513 0.21 13.93 15.05
CA LEU A 513 1.43 14.20 14.31
C LEU A 513 2.38 13.01 14.50
N ARG A 514 2.71 12.30 13.43
CA ARG A 514 3.94 11.49 13.40
C ARG A 514 5.12 12.44 13.19
N LEU A 515 5.62 13.03 14.27
CA LEU A 515 7.02 13.45 14.31
C LEU A 515 7.86 12.17 14.34
N LYS A 516 8.10 11.55 13.18
CA LYS A 516 9.26 10.67 13.00
C LYS A 516 10.43 11.59 12.66
N GLY A 517 11.45 11.55 13.52
CA GLY A 517 12.56 12.49 13.56
C GLY A 517 13.23 12.75 12.22
N ALA A 518 13.31 14.03 11.88
CA ALA A 518 14.38 14.57 11.06
C ALA A 518 15.45 15.09 12.02
N ASP A 519 16.17 14.17 12.66
CA ASP A 519 17.45 14.44 13.31
C ASP A 519 18.47 13.47 12.70
N ALA A 520 19.13 13.94 11.63
CA ALA A 520 20.47 13.55 11.16
C ALA A 520 20.63 14.08 9.73
N ASP A 521 21.11 15.31 9.58
CA ASP A 521 22.46 15.53 9.05
C ASP A 521 22.71 17.05 8.98
N ALA A 522 23.65 17.47 9.82
CA ALA A 522 24.36 18.74 9.75
C ALA A 522 25.60 18.58 8.84
#